data_AF-A0A1S1LWF7-F1
#
_entry.id   AF-A0A1S1LWF7-F1
#
_cell.length_a   1.000
_cell.length_b   1.000
_cell.length_c   1.000
_cell.angle_alpha   90.00
_cell.angle_beta   90.00
_cell.angle_gamma   90.00
#
_symmetry.space_group_name_H-M   'P 1'
#
loop_
_entity.id
_entity.type
_entity.pdbx_description
1 polymer ?
#
loop_
_entity_poly.entity_id
_entity_poly.type
_entity_poly.pdbx_seq_one_letter_code
_entity_poly.pdbx_strand_id
1 'polypeptide(L)'
;MRRAPAREYQIVIPSYQRAEGLQQKTLTWLGAAGVDPTRITVFLHDNDPQLGAYQALAGRTGIRLNATPMRGITAQRTYIPTQFAPGTPIVCLDDDVTGLVEAVDSKTLRPVSDVDALFRRMFTETAGRDLYVWGLSPVVNAFYMSPGRISEGLRFLIFTVIGFFNRPGHPVHEFTVPYKDEHETSLRAWWYDGGTVRHDGIAAQANYYTDPGGCQAPGEFQRTPAKVAFSVEELEKQWPGLVRRNTRKKDTGYIEITLAPKKRHAGHPSTTPPPGARAAKAGSP
;
A
#
# COMPACT_ATOMS: atom_id res chain seq x y z
N MET A 1 3.15 15.58 -15.58
CA MET A 1 2.90 16.08 -14.21
C MET A 1 4.23 16.38 -13.54
N ARG A 2 4.39 17.52 -12.87
CA ARG A 2 5.60 17.83 -12.09
C ARG A 2 5.57 17.04 -10.77
N ARG A 3 6.63 16.28 -10.46
CA ARG A 3 6.79 15.60 -9.17
C ARG A 3 7.41 16.59 -8.17
N ALA A 4 6.87 16.66 -6.95
CA ALA A 4 7.54 17.41 -5.89
C ALA A 4 8.81 16.66 -5.44
N PRO A 5 9.81 17.36 -4.87
CA PRO A 5 11.06 16.74 -4.42
C PRO A 5 10.83 15.61 -3.41
N ALA A 6 11.66 14.56 -3.47
CA ALA A 6 11.56 13.41 -2.56
C ALA A 6 11.61 13.80 -1.07
N ARG A 7 12.34 14.87 -0.71
CA ARG A 7 12.43 15.40 0.66
C ARG A 7 11.12 15.99 1.21
N GLU A 8 10.12 16.22 0.37
CA GLU A 8 8.82 16.80 0.74
C GLU A 8 7.76 15.71 0.98
N TYR A 9 8.17 14.45 1.08
CA TYR A 9 7.23 13.35 1.26
C TYR A 9 6.35 13.52 2.50
N GLN A 10 5.11 13.09 2.37
CA GLN A 10 4.12 13.02 3.44
C GLN A 10 3.90 11.55 3.82
N ILE A 11 3.56 11.32 5.09
CA ILE A 11 3.16 10.01 5.59
C ILE A 11 1.66 10.04 5.85
N VAL A 12 0.97 9.02 5.38
CA VAL A 12 -0.47 8.84 5.59
C VAL A 12 -0.73 7.49 6.22
N ILE A 13 -1.57 7.45 7.25
CA ILE A 13 -1.85 6.24 8.02
C ILE A 13 -3.37 6.11 8.16
N PRO A 14 -4.07 5.28 7.36
CA PRO A 14 -5.45 4.92 7.64
C PRO A 14 -5.50 4.07 8.92
N SER A 15 -6.38 4.45 9.86
CA SER A 15 -6.51 3.76 11.14
C SER A 15 -7.98 3.69 11.56
N TYR A 16 -8.35 2.61 12.26
CA TYR A 16 -9.70 2.45 12.81
C TYR A 16 -9.66 1.60 14.08
N GLN A 17 -10.17 2.12 15.20
CA GLN A 17 -10.20 1.43 16.50
C GLN A 17 -8.84 0.91 16.99
N ARG A 18 -7.76 1.64 16.70
CA ARG A 18 -6.37 1.23 16.96
C ARG A 18 -5.50 2.35 17.53
N ALA A 19 -6.06 3.31 18.26
CA ALA A 19 -5.31 4.47 18.76
C ALA A 19 -4.10 4.06 19.63
N GLU A 20 -4.28 3.09 20.52
CA GLU A 20 -3.19 2.55 21.35
C GLU A 20 -2.15 1.80 20.52
N GLY A 21 -2.58 0.90 19.63
CA GLY A 21 -1.69 0.14 18.75
C GLY A 21 -0.87 1.03 17.84
N LEU A 22 -1.48 2.06 17.26
CA LEU A 22 -0.83 3.10 16.47
C LEU A 22 0.27 3.81 17.28
N GLN A 23 -0.02 4.20 18.52
CA GLN A 23 0.95 4.84 19.40
C GLN A 23 2.14 3.91 19.71
N GLN A 24 1.85 2.69 20.18
CA GLN A 24 2.87 1.75 20.67
C GLN A 24 3.73 1.16 19.55
N LYS A 25 3.21 1.10 18.32
CA LYS A 25 3.88 0.50 17.16
C LYS A 25 4.38 1.58 16.22
N THR A 26 3.53 2.01 15.29
CA THR A 26 3.94 2.81 14.14
C THR A 26 4.51 4.17 14.55
N LEU A 27 3.86 4.90 15.46
CA LEU A 27 4.37 6.22 15.87
C LEU A 27 5.64 6.11 16.71
N THR A 28 5.75 5.10 17.58
CA THR A 28 6.99 4.83 18.32
C THR A 28 8.14 4.55 17.36
N TRP A 29 7.92 3.69 16.37
CA TRP A 29 8.93 3.38 15.35
C TRP A 29 9.32 4.60 14.51
N LEU A 30 8.34 5.34 13.97
CA LEU A 30 8.60 6.55 13.17
C LEU A 30 9.35 7.61 13.99
N GLY A 31 8.98 7.80 15.25
CA GLY A 31 9.68 8.70 16.17
C GLY A 31 11.13 8.28 16.42
N ALA A 32 11.37 6.98 16.67
CA ALA A 32 12.72 6.43 16.83
C ALA A 32 13.56 6.55 15.55
N ALA A 33 12.92 6.52 14.37
CA ALA A 33 13.54 6.72 13.08
C ALA A 33 13.75 8.21 12.71
N GLY A 34 13.43 9.15 13.60
CA GLY A 34 13.65 10.58 13.39
C GLY A 34 12.69 11.25 12.41
N VAL A 35 11.53 10.63 12.14
CA VAL A 35 10.54 11.20 11.24
C VAL A 35 9.82 12.37 11.91
N ASP A 36 9.78 13.52 11.24
CA ASP A 36 9.04 14.70 11.69
C ASP A 36 7.53 14.40 11.78
N PRO A 37 6.91 14.52 12.98
CA PRO A 37 5.49 14.21 13.16
C PRO A 37 4.57 15.10 12.33
N THR A 38 5.00 16.30 11.93
CA THR A 38 4.20 17.21 11.10
C THR A 38 4.00 16.68 9.67
N ARG A 39 4.77 15.66 9.24
CA ARG A 39 4.58 14.96 7.96
C ARG A 39 3.51 13.87 8.03
N ILE A 40 3.06 13.52 9.23
CA ILE A 40 2.18 12.38 9.48
C ILE A 40 0.74 12.87 9.57
N THR A 41 -0.13 12.35 8.70
CA THR A 41 -1.58 12.52 8.79
C THR A 41 -2.23 11.16 8.98
N VAL A 42 -2.95 10.99 10.10
CA VAL A 42 -3.76 9.79 10.36
C VAL A 42 -5.17 10.01 9.82
N PHE A 43 -5.63 9.10 8.99
CA PHE A 43 -6.96 9.11 8.38
C PHE A 43 -7.90 8.19 9.15
N LEU A 44 -9.01 8.75 9.62
CA LEU A 44 -9.95 8.10 10.53
C LEU A 44 -11.37 8.14 9.94
N HIS A 45 -12.20 7.19 10.35
CA HIS A 45 -13.64 7.35 10.19
C HIS A 45 -14.14 8.40 11.19
N ASP A 46 -14.99 9.33 10.76
CA ASP A 46 -15.55 10.38 11.60
C ASP A 46 -16.36 9.86 12.81
N ASN A 47 -16.94 8.67 12.68
CA ASN A 47 -17.61 7.96 13.76
C ASN A 47 -16.77 6.80 14.32
N ASP A 48 -15.44 6.90 14.32
CA ASP A 48 -14.59 5.96 15.06
C ASP A 48 -14.85 6.09 16.58
N PRO A 49 -15.19 5.00 17.30
CA PRO A 49 -15.43 5.08 18.75
C PRO A 49 -14.19 5.48 19.56
N GLN A 50 -12.98 5.40 18.98
CA GLN A 50 -11.73 5.85 19.60
C GLN A 50 -11.30 7.26 19.16
N LEU A 51 -12.15 8.05 18.51
CA LEU A 51 -11.79 9.39 18.00
C LEU A 51 -11.17 10.29 19.09
N GLY A 52 -11.72 10.29 20.30
CA GLY A 52 -11.14 11.05 21.43
C GLY A 52 -9.73 10.60 21.82
N ALA A 53 -9.44 9.30 21.74
CA ALA A 53 -8.10 8.77 22.00
C ALA A 53 -7.10 9.20 20.92
N TYR A 54 -7.51 9.21 19.64
CA TYR A 54 -6.69 9.75 18.55
C TYR A 54 -6.43 11.25 18.72
N GLN A 55 -7.43 12.04 19.11
CA GLN A 55 -7.27 13.48 19.36
C GLN A 55 -6.26 13.74 20.49
N ALA A 56 -6.36 13.00 21.60
CA ALA A 56 -5.39 13.07 22.69
C ALA A 56 -3.98 12.62 22.26
N LEU A 57 -3.87 11.62 21.37
CA LEU A 57 -2.61 11.19 20.78
C LEU A 57 -2.01 12.30 19.89
N ALA A 58 -2.83 12.94 19.06
CA ALA A 58 -2.40 14.04 18.19
C ALA A 58 -1.90 15.25 19.01
N GLY A 59 -2.61 15.63 20.07
CA GLY A 59 -2.17 16.72 20.95
C GLY A 59 -0.82 16.46 21.64
N ARG A 60 -0.49 15.19 21.92
CA ARG A 60 0.79 14.81 22.56
C ARG A 60 1.95 14.63 21.58
N THR A 61 1.67 14.27 20.33
CA THR A 61 2.69 13.87 19.36
C THR A 61 2.92 14.89 18.24
N GLY A 62 1.98 15.80 18.01
CA GLY A 62 2.04 16.78 16.93
C GLY A 62 1.69 16.23 15.54
N ILE A 63 1.21 14.99 15.44
CA ILE A 63 0.67 14.44 14.18
C ILE A 63 -0.66 15.12 13.81
N ARG A 64 -1.01 15.08 12.54
CA ARG A 64 -2.30 15.58 12.03
C ARG A 64 -3.34 14.46 12.01
N LEU A 65 -4.60 14.81 12.19
CA LEU A 65 -5.73 13.92 11.99
C LEU A 65 -6.60 14.43 10.84
N ASN A 66 -7.14 13.50 10.05
CA ASN A 66 -8.19 13.76 9.08
C ASN A 66 -9.33 12.76 9.34
N ALA A 67 -10.41 13.24 9.95
CA ALA A 67 -11.62 12.47 10.16
C ALA A 67 -12.55 12.66 8.96
N THR A 68 -13.03 11.55 8.40
CA THR A 68 -13.80 11.52 7.14
C THR A 68 -14.94 10.51 7.22
N PRO A 69 -16.06 10.69 6.48
CA PRO A 69 -17.15 9.72 6.42
C PRO A 69 -16.76 8.41 5.71
N MET A 70 -15.53 8.30 5.20
CA MET A 70 -15.06 7.13 4.45
C MET A 70 -14.80 5.96 5.40
N ARG A 71 -15.64 4.93 5.33
CA ARG A 71 -15.51 3.71 6.14
C ARG A 71 -14.89 2.57 5.33
N GLY A 72 -13.96 1.85 5.95
CA GLY A 72 -13.23 0.75 5.33
C GLY A 72 -11.94 1.19 4.62
N ILE A 73 -11.00 0.26 4.50
CA ILE A 73 -9.64 0.55 4.04
C ILE A 73 -9.58 1.04 2.59
N THR A 74 -10.39 0.48 1.70
CA THR A 74 -10.41 0.85 0.28
C THR A 74 -11.02 2.23 0.07
N ALA A 75 -12.11 2.57 0.78
CA ALA A 75 -12.69 3.91 0.75
C ALA A 75 -11.69 4.97 1.24
N GLN A 76 -10.99 4.68 2.35
CA GLN A 76 -9.93 5.54 2.86
C GLN A 76 -8.79 5.73 1.84
N ARG A 77 -8.32 4.64 1.22
CA ARG A 77 -7.25 4.68 0.20
C ARG A 77 -7.67 5.41 -1.09
N THR A 78 -8.95 5.37 -1.47
CA THR A 78 -9.50 6.20 -2.56
C THR A 78 -9.54 7.69 -2.19
N TYR A 79 -9.89 7.99 -0.94
CA TYR A 79 -10.06 9.36 -0.46
C TYR A 79 -8.72 10.08 -0.24
N ILE A 80 -7.73 9.41 0.36
CA ILE A 80 -6.43 9.98 0.71
C ILE A 80 -5.80 10.80 -0.43
N PRO A 81 -5.67 10.29 -1.68
CA PRO A 81 -5.11 11.04 -2.81
C PRO A 81 -5.76 12.39 -3.06
N THR A 82 -7.07 12.54 -2.79
CA THR A 82 -7.82 13.79 -2.98
C THR A 82 -7.40 14.90 -2.02
N GLN A 83 -6.70 14.56 -0.93
CA GLN A 83 -6.31 15.48 0.13
C GLN A 83 -4.92 16.10 -0.08
N PHE A 84 -4.25 15.73 -1.18
CA PHE A 84 -2.91 16.22 -1.51
C PHE A 84 -2.86 16.72 -2.94
N ALA A 85 -1.98 17.69 -3.21
CA ALA A 85 -1.74 18.18 -4.56
C ALA A 85 -1.22 17.06 -5.48
N PRO A 86 -1.47 17.14 -6.81
CA PRO A 86 -0.82 16.28 -7.78
C PRO A 86 0.71 16.39 -7.69
N GLY A 87 1.40 15.24 -7.73
CA GLY A 87 2.85 15.15 -7.68
C GLY A 87 3.47 15.09 -6.28
N THR A 88 2.69 15.24 -5.21
CA THR A 88 3.15 15.05 -3.83
C THR A 88 3.65 13.61 -3.61
N PRO A 89 4.89 13.40 -3.12
CA PRO A 89 5.34 12.08 -2.70
C PRO A 89 4.61 11.67 -1.41
N ILE A 90 3.91 10.54 -1.43
CA ILE A 90 3.15 10.01 -0.30
C ILE A 90 3.68 8.63 0.05
N VAL A 91 3.96 8.39 1.32
CA VAL A 91 4.17 7.06 1.90
C VAL A 91 2.92 6.71 2.70
N CYS A 92 2.21 5.66 2.28
CA CYS A 92 1.10 5.09 3.01
C CYS A 92 1.59 3.90 3.83
N LEU A 93 1.28 3.90 5.12
CA LEU A 93 1.67 2.87 6.10
C LEU A 93 0.43 2.29 6.76
N ASP A 94 0.45 1.01 7.09
CA ASP A 94 -0.51 0.45 8.04
C ASP A 94 -0.23 1.00 9.46
N ASP A 95 -1.24 0.95 10.34
CA ASP A 95 -1.15 1.50 11.70
C ASP A 95 -0.45 0.59 12.71
N ASP A 96 -0.05 -0.62 12.32
CA ASP A 96 0.59 -1.64 13.15
C ASP A 96 2.03 -2.01 12.73
N VAL A 97 2.70 -1.13 11.98
CA VAL A 97 4.11 -1.30 11.57
C VAL A 97 5.04 -1.06 12.75
N THR A 98 5.95 -2.01 13.02
CA THR A 98 6.91 -1.93 14.15
C THR A 98 8.34 -1.65 13.71
N GLY A 99 8.63 -1.73 12.42
CA GLY A 99 9.98 -1.52 11.91
C GLY A 99 10.14 -1.88 10.43
N LEU A 100 11.31 -1.53 9.91
CA LEU A 100 11.80 -2.04 8.62
C LEU A 100 13.05 -2.86 8.84
N VAL A 101 13.17 -3.95 8.10
CA VAL A 101 14.35 -4.82 8.11
C VAL A 101 14.87 -5.03 6.72
N GLU A 102 16.19 -5.13 6.60
CA GLU A 102 16.87 -5.47 5.37
C GLU A 102 17.60 -6.80 5.47
N ALA A 103 17.58 -7.55 4.36
CA ALA A 103 18.37 -8.75 4.22
C ALA A 103 19.83 -8.39 3.94
N VAL A 104 20.73 -8.93 4.76
CA VAL A 104 22.18 -8.86 4.54
C VAL A 104 22.62 -10.03 3.65
N ASP A 105 22.06 -11.20 3.90
CA ASP A 105 22.27 -12.44 3.16
C ASP A 105 20.98 -13.28 3.20
N SER A 106 21.03 -14.54 2.78
CA SER A 106 19.87 -15.46 2.76
C SER A 106 19.31 -15.88 4.13
N LYS A 107 19.93 -15.47 5.24
CA LYS A 107 19.62 -15.89 6.62
C LYS A 107 19.51 -14.71 7.58
N THR A 108 20.26 -13.64 7.34
CA THR A 108 20.40 -12.52 8.28
C THR A 108 19.53 -11.34 7.88
N LEU A 109 18.69 -10.89 8.82
CA LEU A 109 17.99 -9.61 8.76
C LEU A 109 18.61 -8.62 9.74
N ARG A 110 18.71 -7.35 9.35
CA ARG A 110 19.05 -6.25 10.27
C ARG A 110 18.03 -5.12 10.19
N PRO A 111 17.80 -4.36 11.27
CA PRO A 111 16.95 -3.18 11.22
C PRO A 111 17.49 -2.14 10.22
N VAL A 112 16.60 -1.47 9.50
CA VAL A 112 16.93 -0.29 8.70
C VAL A 112 17.03 0.91 9.65
N SER A 113 18.22 1.49 9.78
CA SER A 113 18.47 2.58 10.73
C SER A 113 18.01 3.96 10.25
N ASP A 114 18.03 4.22 8.94
CA ASP A 114 17.67 5.52 8.35
C ASP A 114 16.48 5.37 7.39
N VAL A 115 15.28 5.45 7.95
CA VAL A 115 14.01 5.31 7.22
C VAL A 115 13.75 6.52 6.30
N ASP A 116 14.13 7.72 6.74
CA ASP A 116 13.99 8.94 5.95
C ASP A 116 14.83 8.87 4.66
N ALA A 117 16.12 8.47 4.77
CA ALA A 117 16.97 8.26 3.61
C ALA A 117 16.44 7.18 2.69
N LEU A 118 15.90 6.08 3.24
CA LEU A 118 15.27 5.03 2.45
C LEU A 118 14.08 5.57 1.64
N PHE A 119 13.15 6.29 2.27
CA PHE A 119 11.97 6.82 1.57
C PHE A 119 12.37 7.82 0.48
N ARG A 120 13.29 8.74 0.77
CA ARG A 120 13.82 9.68 -0.22
C ARG A 120 14.49 8.96 -1.39
N ARG A 121 15.28 7.93 -1.10
CA ARG A 121 15.91 7.09 -2.12
C ARG A 121 14.85 6.40 -2.98
N MET A 122 13.84 5.78 -2.39
CA MET A 122 12.81 5.06 -3.14
C MET A 122 12.01 5.99 -4.07
N PHE A 123 11.68 7.21 -3.66
CA PHE A 123 11.09 8.21 -4.57
C PHE A 123 12.03 8.61 -5.71
N THR A 124 13.32 8.78 -5.43
CA THR A 124 14.34 9.12 -6.43
C THR A 124 14.49 7.99 -7.45
N GLU A 125 14.61 6.74 -6.99
CA GLU A 125 14.70 5.54 -7.82
C GLU A 125 13.44 5.38 -8.68
N THR A 126 12.27 5.64 -8.11
CA THR A 126 10.99 5.56 -8.82
C THR A 126 10.88 6.62 -9.91
N ALA A 127 11.25 7.86 -9.60
CA ALA A 127 11.23 8.94 -10.57
C ALA A 127 12.24 8.72 -11.71
N GLY A 128 13.44 8.21 -11.41
CA GLY A 128 14.48 7.91 -12.41
C GLY A 128 14.13 6.80 -13.39
N ARG A 129 13.13 5.96 -13.07
CA ARG A 129 12.60 4.90 -13.96
C ARG A 129 11.37 5.33 -14.76
N ASP A 130 10.97 6.58 -14.56
CA ASP A 130 9.71 7.16 -14.99
C ASP A 130 8.47 6.36 -14.55
N LEU A 131 8.50 5.89 -13.30
CA LEU A 131 7.38 5.21 -12.66
C LEU A 131 6.82 6.07 -11.53
N TYR A 132 5.69 5.64 -10.96
CA TYR A 132 4.95 6.46 -10.00
C TYR A 132 4.69 5.79 -8.66
N VAL A 133 4.88 4.47 -8.55
CA VAL A 133 4.54 3.68 -7.36
C VAL A 133 5.71 2.76 -7.02
N TRP A 134 6.02 2.68 -5.73
CA TRP A 134 7.02 1.78 -5.18
C TRP A 134 6.54 1.08 -3.92
N GLY A 135 7.09 -0.11 -3.64
CA GLY A 135 6.83 -0.82 -2.38
C GLY A 135 8.04 -1.61 -1.90
N LEU A 136 7.82 -2.39 -0.85
CA LEU A 136 8.82 -3.24 -0.21
C LEU A 136 8.55 -4.72 -0.48
N SER A 137 9.49 -5.59 -0.09
CA SER A 137 9.30 -7.03 -0.11
C SER A 137 8.08 -7.43 0.74
N PRO A 138 7.22 -8.33 0.23
CA PRO A 138 5.98 -8.71 0.92
C PRO A 138 6.20 -9.69 2.08
N VAL A 139 7.41 -10.18 2.30
CA VAL A 139 7.71 -11.18 3.32
C VAL A 139 8.95 -10.79 4.09
N VAL A 140 8.84 -10.80 5.42
CA VAL A 140 9.97 -10.65 6.36
C VAL A 140 10.67 -12.00 6.48
N ASN A 141 11.47 -12.35 5.47
CA ASN A 141 12.25 -13.58 5.48
C ASN A 141 13.46 -13.42 4.54
N ALA A 142 14.66 -13.42 5.11
CA ALA A 142 15.92 -13.23 4.41
C ALA A 142 16.10 -14.20 3.21
N PHE A 143 15.61 -15.43 3.32
CA PHE A 143 15.70 -16.43 2.26
C PHE A 143 14.93 -16.03 0.99
N TYR A 144 13.81 -15.32 1.14
CA TYR A 144 12.97 -14.86 0.03
C TYR A 144 13.28 -13.42 -0.41
N MET A 145 14.16 -12.73 0.30
CA MET A 145 14.56 -11.36 0.02
C MET A 145 15.83 -11.33 -0.84
N SER A 146 16.04 -10.23 -1.56
CA SER A 146 17.23 -10.03 -2.41
C SER A 146 17.99 -8.79 -1.98
N PRO A 147 19.07 -8.93 -1.18
CA PRO A 147 19.87 -7.80 -0.66
C PRO A 147 20.24 -6.80 -1.76
N GLY A 148 20.04 -5.50 -1.48
CA GLY A 148 20.35 -4.39 -2.40
C GLY A 148 19.53 -4.31 -3.70
N ARG A 149 18.72 -5.32 -4.02
CA ARG A 149 17.99 -5.38 -5.29
C ARG A 149 16.77 -4.47 -5.28
N ILE A 150 16.76 -3.49 -6.18
CA ILE A 150 15.57 -2.74 -6.58
C ILE A 150 15.12 -3.25 -7.94
N SER A 151 13.88 -3.69 -8.06
CA SER A 151 13.32 -4.21 -9.30
C SER A 151 12.13 -3.42 -9.80
N GLU A 152 11.83 -3.61 -11.09
CA GLU A 152 10.69 -3.01 -11.76
C GLU A 152 9.83 -4.04 -12.52
N GLY A 153 8.68 -3.59 -13.04
CA GLY A 153 7.70 -4.39 -13.79
C GLY A 153 6.44 -4.67 -12.98
N LEU A 154 5.72 -5.76 -13.26
CA LEU A 154 4.54 -6.13 -12.47
C LEU A 154 4.99 -6.82 -11.18
N ARG A 155 5.19 -6.03 -10.13
CA ARG A 155 5.55 -6.50 -8.79
C ARG A 155 4.33 -6.39 -7.89
N PHE A 156 4.08 -7.45 -7.12
CA PHE A 156 3.16 -7.35 -5.99
C PHE A 156 3.77 -6.41 -4.95
N LEU A 157 3.08 -5.32 -4.67
CA LEU A 157 3.42 -4.37 -3.61
C LEU A 157 2.49 -4.63 -2.44
N ILE A 158 3.04 -5.08 -1.32
CA ILE A 158 2.27 -5.16 -0.07
C ILE A 158 2.02 -3.73 0.45
N PHE A 159 0.82 -3.45 0.93
CA PHE A 159 0.45 -2.10 1.35
C PHE A 159 0.85 -1.73 2.78
N THR A 160 1.49 -2.65 3.51
CA THR A 160 2.10 -2.35 4.82
C THR A 160 2.99 -1.12 4.76
N VAL A 161 3.76 -1.00 3.67
CA VAL A 161 4.47 0.22 3.28
C VAL A 161 4.46 0.33 1.76
N ILE A 162 3.78 1.35 1.26
CA ILE A 162 3.77 1.71 -0.16
C ILE A 162 4.04 3.20 -0.31
N GLY A 163 4.80 3.58 -1.32
CA GLY A 163 4.95 4.98 -1.68
C GLY A 163 4.57 5.27 -3.12
N PHE A 164 4.06 6.47 -3.37
CA PHE A 164 3.63 6.89 -4.68
C PHE A 164 3.69 8.40 -4.86
N PHE A 165 3.85 8.83 -6.11
CA PHE A 165 3.59 10.22 -6.47
C PHE A 165 2.10 10.41 -6.68
N ASN A 166 1.51 11.32 -5.90
CA ASN A 166 0.07 11.51 -5.86
C ASN A 166 -0.48 11.94 -7.22
N ARG A 167 -1.62 11.37 -7.62
CA ARG A 167 -2.29 11.67 -8.90
C ARG A 167 -3.81 11.65 -8.72
N PRO A 168 -4.39 12.66 -8.04
CA PRO A 168 -5.84 12.70 -7.78
C PRO A 168 -6.65 12.45 -9.05
N GLY A 169 -7.65 11.57 -8.98
CA GLY A 169 -8.49 11.20 -10.12
C GLY A 169 -7.85 10.28 -11.16
N HIS A 170 -6.59 9.85 -10.97
CA HIS A 170 -5.97 8.86 -11.84
C HIS A 170 -6.46 7.45 -11.48
N PRO A 171 -6.71 6.56 -12.47
CA PRO A 171 -7.19 5.20 -12.22
C PRO A 171 -6.27 4.29 -11.42
N VAL A 172 -5.09 4.75 -11.00
CA VAL A 172 -4.19 3.99 -10.12
C VAL A 172 -4.66 4.04 -8.65
N HIS A 173 -5.44 5.06 -8.31
CA HIS A 173 -6.00 5.30 -6.97
C HIS A 173 -7.46 4.83 -6.84
N GLU A 174 -7.95 4.12 -7.84
CA GLU A 174 -9.29 3.52 -7.82
C GLU A 174 -9.20 2.08 -7.33
N PHE A 175 -10.17 1.70 -6.50
CA PHE A 175 -10.33 0.34 -5.99
C PHE A 175 -11.73 -0.16 -6.34
N THR A 176 -11.80 -1.30 -7.03
CA THR A 176 -13.06 -1.92 -7.46
C THR A 176 -13.44 -3.11 -6.61
N VAL A 177 -12.53 -3.56 -5.75
CA VAL A 177 -12.73 -4.71 -4.87
C VAL A 177 -12.47 -4.33 -3.41
N PRO A 178 -13.20 -4.92 -2.44
CA PRO A 178 -13.06 -4.57 -1.03
C PRO A 178 -11.77 -5.10 -0.38
N TYR A 179 -11.12 -6.11 -0.98
CA TYR A 179 -9.85 -6.68 -0.53
C TYR A 179 -8.95 -7.02 -1.71
N LYS A 180 -7.66 -7.30 -1.46
CA LYS A 180 -6.63 -7.44 -2.51
C LYS A 180 -6.44 -6.15 -3.33
N ASP A 181 -6.79 -5.02 -2.74
CA ASP A 181 -6.58 -3.67 -3.25
C ASP A 181 -5.10 -3.39 -3.57
N GLU A 182 -4.20 -3.95 -2.77
CA GLU A 182 -2.76 -4.00 -3.01
C GLU A 182 -2.33 -4.72 -4.32
N HIS A 183 -3.04 -5.77 -4.69
CA HIS A 183 -2.86 -6.43 -5.99
C HIS A 183 -3.45 -5.58 -7.10
N GLU A 184 -4.62 -4.97 -6.87
CA GLU A 184 -5.27 -4.08 -7.82
C GLU A 184 -4.39 -2.87 -8.14
N THR A 185 -3.78 -2.21 -7.17
CA THR A 185 -2.83 -1.11 -7.42
C THR A 185 -1.60 -1.59 -8.18
N SER A 186 -1.07 -2.78 -7.87
CA SER A 186 0.05 -3.36 -8.63
C SER A 186 -0.33 -3.55 -10.10
N LEU A 187 -1.54 -4.06 -10.37
CA LEU A 187 -2.08 -4.27 -11.73
C LEU A 187 -2.31 -2.94 -12.45
N ARG A 188 -2.96 -1.97 -11.79
CA ARG A 188 -3.27 -0.65 -12.34
C ARG A 188 -2.00 0.15 -12.64
N ALA A 189 -1.06 0.22 -11.70
CA ALA A 189 0.21 0.91 -11.90
C ALA A 189 0.99 0.27 -13.05
N TRP A 190 1.04 -1.07 -13.13
CA TRP A 190 1.65 -1.72 -14.27
C TRP A 190 0.95 -1.38 -15.58
N TRP A 191 -0.38 -1.47 -15.62
CA TRP A 191 -1.17 -1.24 -16.82
C TRP A 191 -1.05 0.20 -17.34
N TYR A 192 -1.22 1.19 -16.47
CA TYR A 192 -1.22 2.60 -16.86
C TYR A 192 0.19 3.18 -16.96
N ASP A 193 1.09 2.82 -16.05
CA ASP A 193 2.44 3.42 -15.97
C ASP A 193 3.53 2.53 -16.56
N GLY A 194 3.20 1.31 -16.97
CA GLY A 194 4.14 0.34 -17.50
C GLY A 194 4.88 -0.48 -16.43
N GLY A 195 4.77 -0.13 -15.14
CA GLY A 195 5.37 -0.90 -14.05
C GLY A 195 5.24 -0.29 -12.66
N THR A 196 5.71 -1.05 -11.68
CA THR A 196 5.97 -0.61 -10.31
C THR A 196 7.44 -0.80 -9.96
N VAL A 197 7.92 -0.10 -8.94
CA VAL A 197 9.26 -0.32 -8.35
C VAL A 197 9.14 -1.09 -7.04
N ARG A 198 10.07 -1.99 -6.73
CA ARG A 198 10.09 -2.68 -5.44
C ARG A 198 11.50 -2.88 -4.92
N HIS A 199 11.72 -2.54 -3.65
CA HIS A 199 12.94 -2.93 -2.96
C HIS A 199 12.79 -4.38 -2.46
N ASP A 200 13.42 -5.33 -3.15
CA ASP A 200 13.26 -6.76 -2.83
C ASP A 200 14.10 -7.19 -1.62
N GLY A 201 15.04 -6.36 -1.19
CA GLY A 201 15.90 -6.61 -0.02
C GLY A 201 15.42 -6.00 1.29
N ILE A 202 14.29 -5.30 1.31
CA ILE A 202 13.76 -4.62 2.52
C ILE A 202 12.30 -5.02 2.69
N ALA A 203 11.87 -5.29 3.91
CA ALA A 203 10.50 -5.65 4.26
C ALA A 203 10.04 -4.85 5.50
N ALA A 204 8.73 -4.67 5.63
CA ALA A 204 8.13 -4.07 6.82
C ALA A 204 7.69 -5.14 7.82
N GLN A 205 7.94 -4.90 9.10
CA GLN A 205 7.49 -5.75 10.20
C GLN A 205 6.13 -5.25 10.69
N ALA A 206 5.13 -6.15 10.68
CA ALA A 206 3.77 -5.88 11.14
C ALA A 206 3.09 -7.18 11.60
N ASN A 207 2.08 -7.04 12.45
CA ASN A 207 1.28 -8.18 12.95
C ASN A 207 0.04 -8.40 12.08
N TYR A 208 0.20 -9.16 11.01
CA TYR A 208 -0.90 -9.44 10.09
C TYR A 208 -2.02 -10.26 10.75
N TYR A 209 -3.26 -9.84 10.57
CA TYR A 209 -4.50 -10.57 10.88
C TYR A 209 -4.83 -10.81 12.36
N THR A 210 -3.95 -10.49 13.31
CA THR A 210 -4.16 -10.83 14.73
C THR A 210 -4.71 -9.68 15.57
N ASP A 211 -4.35 -8.44 15.24
CA ASP A 211 -4.73 -7.30 16.07
C ASP A 211 -6.18 -6.88 15.82
N PRO A 212 -6.98 -6.66 16.89
CA PRO A 212 -8.35 -6.17 16.75
C PRO A 212 -8.39 -4.77 16.10
N GLY A 213 -9.58 -4.33 15.68
CA GLY A 213 -9.72 -3.08 14.94
C GLY A 213 -9.25 -3.20 13.47
N GLY A 214 -9.12 -2.08 12.78
CA GLY A 214 -8.73 -2.04 11.37
C GLY A 214 -9.61 -2.96 10.50
N CYS A 215 -8.99 -3.77 9.64
CA CYS A 215 -9.70 -4.77 8.83
C CYS A 215 -10.25 -5.97 9.62
N GLN A 216 -9.91 -6.11 10.91
CA GLN A 216 -10.43 -7.15 11.80
C GLN A 216 -11.61 -6.66 12.64
N ALA A 217 -11.93 -5.37 12.62
CA ALA A 217 -13.07 -4.80 13.33
C ALA A 217 -14.37 -5.48 12.90
N PRO A 218 -15.21 -5.98 13.84
CA PRO A 218 -16.48 -6.60 13.51
C PRO A 218 -17.41 -5.66 12.72
N GLY A 219 -18.18 -6.25 11.80
CA GLY A 219 -19.22 -5.55 11.04
C GLY A 219 -19.00 -5.58 9.52
N GLU A 220 -19.64 -4.65 8.82
CA GLU A 220 -19.69 -4.61 7.36
C GLU A 220 -18.31 -4.54 6.69
N PHE A 221 -17.32 -3.93 7.34
CA PHE A 221 -15.97 -3.76 6.79
C PHE A 221 -14.97 -4.80 7.30
N GLN A 222 -15.43 -5.82 8.03
CA GLN A 222 -14.58 -6.91 8.48
C GLN A 222 -14.10 -7.74 7.29
N ARG A 223 -12.83 -8.14 7.30
CA ARG A 223 -12.25 -9.07 6.34
C ARG A 223 -12.80 -10.46 6.58
N THR A 224 -13.35 -11.07 5.52
CA THR A 224 -13.87 -12.44 5.57
C THR A 224 -13.41 -13.23 4.35
N PRO A 225 -13.30 -14.57 4.44
CA PRO A 225 -12.94 -15.40 3.29
C PRO A 225 -13.82 -15.16 2.06
N ALA A 226 -15.13 -14.98 2.26
CA ALA A 226 -16.08 -14.71 1.18
C ALA A 226 -15.78 -13.39 0.43
N LYS A 227 -15.49 -12.29 1.15
CA LYS A 227 -15.16 -11.00 0.52
C LYS A 227 -13.81 -11.04 -0.19
N VAL A 228 -12.85 -11.81 0.33
CA VAL A 228 -11.57 -12.03 -0.34
C VAL A 228 -11.77 -12.88 -1.60
N ALA A 229 -12.59 -13.92 -1.56
CA ALA A 229 -12.91 -14.74 -2.73
C ALA A 229 -13.59 -13.92 -3.83
N PHE A 230 -14.61 -13.12 -3.48
CA PHE A 230 -15.24 -12.16 -4.39
C PHE A 230 -14.21 -11.23 -5.03
N SER A 231 -13.30 -10.67 -4.23
CA SER A 231 -12.28 -9.76 -4.74
C SER A 231 -11.34 -10.44 -5.74
N VAL A 232 -10.92 -11.68 -5.46
CA VAL A 232 -10.07 -12.45 -6.39
C VAL A 232 -10.81 -12.74 -7.70
N GLU A 233 -12.07 -13.16 -7.64
CA GLU A 233 -12.88 -13.43 -8.84
C GLU A 233 -13.07 -12.19 -9.71
N GLU A 234 -13.34 -11.03 -9.10
CA GLU A 234 -13.46 -9.77 -9.84
C GLU A 234 -12.13 -9.34 -10.45
N LEU A 235 -11.01 -9.50 -9.74
CA LEU A 235 -9.69 -9.21 -10.31
C LEU A 235 -9.35 -10.15 -11.48
N GLU A 236 -9.72 -11.43 -11.41
CA GLU A 236 -9.54 -12.37 -12.53
C GLU A 236 -10.34 -11.96 -13.77
N LYS A 237 -11.57 -11.47 -13.59
CA LYS A 237 -12.42 -10.96 -14.68
C LYS A 237 -11.89 -9.66 -15.27
N GLN A 238 -11.48 -8.71 -14.43
CA GLN A 238 -11.01 -7.39 -14.86
C GLN A 238 -9.62 -7.44 -15.50
N TRP A 239 -8.76 -8.34 -15.04
CA TRP A 239 -7.35 -8.44 -15.43
C TRP A 239 -6.98 -9.82 -15.99
N PRO A 240 -7.69 -10.30 -17.04
CA PRO A 240 -7.50 -11.63 -17.57
C PRO A 240 -6.06 -11.86 -18.03
N GLY A 241 -5.50 -13.00 -17.65
CA GLY A 241 -4.12 -13.38 -17.97
C GLY A 241 -3.05 -12.73 -17.07
N LEU A 242 -3.39 -11.73 -16.27
CA LEU A 242 -2.46 -11.06 -15.35
C LEU A 242 -2.52 -11.60 -13.92
N VAL A 243 -3.66 -12.17 -13.53
CA VAL A 243 -3.93 -12.75 -12.20
C VAL A 243 -3.92 -14.27 -12.29
N ARG A 244 -3.24 -14.93 -11.34
CA ARG A 244 -3.22 -16.40 -11.22
C ARG A 244 -3.35 -16.82 -9.76
N ARG A 245 -4.31 -17.68 -9.43
CA ARG A 245 -4.43 -18.26 -8.08
C ARG A 245 -3.16 -19.03 -7.69
N ASN A 246 -2.71 -18.80 -6.48
CA ASN A 246 -1.58 -19.50 -5.88
C ASN A 246 -2.08 -20.71 -5.10
N THR A 247 -2.05 -21.88 -5.72
CA THR A 247 -2.52 -23.14 -5.11
C THR A 247 -1.56 -23.74 -4.09
N ARG A 248 -0.35 -23.16 -3.94
CA ARG A 248 0.70 -23.69 -3.06
C ARG A 248 0.63 -23.16 -1.63
N LYS A 249 0.03 -21.99 -1.41
CA LYS A 249 -0.16 -21.40 -0.08
C LYS A 249 -1.58 -21.66 0.39
N LYS A 250 -1.75 -22.45 1.45
CA LYS A 250 -3.06 -22.79 2.03
C LYS A 250 -3.25 -22.23 3.43
N ASP A 251 -2.20 -21.69 4.04
CA ASP A 251 -2.12 -21.53 5.49
C ASP A 251 -2.65 -20.17 5.99
N THR A 252 -2.96 -19.24 5.10
CA THR A 252 -3.48 -17.90 5.47
C THR A 252 -5.00 -17.86 5.67
N GLY A 253 -5.72 -18.95 5.34
CA GLY A 253 -7.18 -18.99 5.35
C GLY A 253 -7.84 -18.17 4.23
N TYR A 254 -7.05 -17.55 3.35
CA TYR A 254 -7.50 -16.70 2.26
C TYR A 254 -6.95 -17.19 0.91
N ILE A 255 -7.68 -16.90 -0.17
CA ILE A 255 -7.18 -17.19 -1.53
C ILE A 255 -6.01 -16.25 -1.82
N GLU A 256 -4.85 -16.84 -2.12
CA GLU A 256 -3.67 -16.10 -2.58
C GLU A 256 -3.61 -16.07 -4.10
N ILE A 257 -3.08 -14.97 -4.65
CA ILE A 257 -2.88 -14.80 -6.09
C ILE A 257 -1.45 -14.34 -6.38
N THR A 258 -1.03 -14.54 -7.62
CA THR A 258 0.25 -14.07 -8.15
C THR A 258 0.00 -13.28 -9.42
N LEU A 259 0.91 -12.34 -9.69
CA LEU A 259 0.82 -11.42 -10.82
C LEU A 259 1.87 -11.77 -11.89
N ALA A 260 1.49 -11.75 -13.18
CA ALA A 260 2.38 -11.98 -14.32
C ALA A 260 1.94 -11.13 -15.52
N PRO A 261 2.83 -10.77 -16.46
CA PRO A 261 4.26 -11.09 -16.52
C PRO A 261 5.10 -10.16 -15.64
N LYS A 262 6.31 -10.57 -15.24
CA LYS A 262 7.19 -9.73 -14.37
C LYS A 262 7.87 -8.56 -15.07
N LYS A 263 7.81 -8.49 -16.40
CA LYS A 263 8.43 -7.43 -17.21
C LYS A 263 7.61 -6.14 -17.18
N ARG A 264 8.26 -5.00 -17.39
CA ARG A 264 7.57 -3.72 -17.65
C ARG A 264 7.10 -3.63 -19.10
N HIS A 265 6.26 -2.65 -19.39
CA HIS A 265 5.91 -2.21 -20.75
C HIS A 265 5.82 -0.68 -20.80
N ALA A 266 5.27 -0.12 -21.89
CA ALA A 266 5.16 1.32 -22.11
C ALA A 266 4.02 2.01 -21.32
N GLY A 267 3.19 1.25 -20.60
CA GLY A 267 1.95 1.76 -20.02
C GLY A 267 0.83 1.95 -21.05
N HIS A 268 -0.29 2.48 -20.59
CA HIS A 268 -1.47 2.79 -21.39
C HIS A 268 -2.06 4.14 -20.93
N PRO A 269 -2.70 4.92 -21.83
CA PRO A 269 -3.41 6.14 -21.42
C PRO A 269 -4.41 5.85 -20.29
N SER A 270 -4.63 6.79 -19.38
CA SER A 270 -5.60 6.63 -18.27
C SER A 270 -7.04 6.38 -18.74
N THR A 271 -7.36 6.73 -19.98
CA THR A 271 -8.66 6.45 -20.62
C THR A 271 -8.80 5.00 -21.13
N THR A 272 -7.71 4.22 -21.12
CA THR A 272 -7.71 2.82 -21.55
C THR A 272 -8.24 1.93 -20.43
N PRO A 273 -9.42 1.30 -20.58
CA PRO A 273 -9.97 0.48 -19.51
C PRO A 273 -9.14 -0.79 -19.30
N PRO A 274 -9.29 -1.46 -18.13
CA PRO A 274 -8.69 -2.77 -17.87
C PRO A 274 -9.00 -3.79 -18.98
N PRO A 275 -8.12 -4.77 -19.23
CA PRO A 275 -8.24 -5.68 -20.36
C PRO A 275 -9.54 -6.49 -20.36
N GLY A 276 -10.09 -6.83 -19.19
CA GLY A 276 -11.37 -7.55 -19.07
C GLY A 276 -12.57 -6.74 -19.58
N ALA A 277 -12.57 -5.42 -19.39
CA ALA A 277 -13.63 -4.54 -19.87
C ALA A 277 -13.57 -4.31 -21.40
N ARG A 278 -12.41 -4.56 -22.04
CA ARG A 278 -12.26 -4.50 -23.50
C ARG A 278 -12.89 -5.71 -24.20
N ALA A 279 -12.83 -6.89 -23.58
CA ALA A 279 -13.41 -8.12 -24.13
C ALA A 279 -14.95 -8.08 -24.20
N ALA A 280 -15.60 -7.35 -23.29
CA ALA A 280 -17.06 -7.21 -23.27
C ALA A 280 -17.61 -6.33 -24.40
N LYS A 281 -16.83 -5.38 -24.95
CA LYS A 281 -17.25 -4.53 -26.08
C LYS A 281 -17.00 -5.14 -27.46
N ALA A 282 -16.22 -6.22 -27.54
CA ALA A 282 -15.98 -6.96 -28.78
C ALA A 282 -16.92 -8.16 -28.97
N GLY A 283 -17.78 -8.44 -27.97
CA GLY A 283 -18.71 -9.57 -27.96
C GLY A 283 -20.19 -9.20 -27.83
N SER A 284 -20.55 -7.93 -27.98
CA SER A 284 -21.96 -7.55 -28.16
C SER A 284 -22.27 -7.52 -29.66
N PRO A 285 -23.16 -8.39 -30.17
CA PRO A 285 -23.65 -8.31 -31.55
C PRO A 285 -24.39 -7.01 -31.83
#